data_AF-A0A8B6FPG3-F1
#
_entry.id   AF-A0A8B6FPG3-F1
#
_cell.length_a   1.000
_cell.length_b   1.000
_cell.length_c   1.000
_cell.angle_alpha   90.00
_cell.angle_beta   90.00
_cell.angle_gamma   90.00
#
_symmetry.space_group_name_H-M   'P 1'
#
loop_
_entity.id
_entity.type
_entity.pdbx_description
1 polymer ?
#
loop_
_entity_poly.entity_id
_entity_poly.type
_entity_poly.pdbx_seq_one_letter_code
_entity_poly.pdbx_strand_id
1 'polypeptide(L)'
;MSVRNTLFHFQASEMLLFNKKITAQEACDRNLVSEVFPNDVFQKETEARVQQYAKLPKISLQKCKLVSRELEKDKLYQVNKHECVILMERWQSDECMNAIMGFFSSKGSKL
;
A
#
# COMPACT_ATOMS: atom_id res chain seq x y z
N MET A 1 15.02 15.57 -10.31
CA MET A 1 14.57 14.22 -9.88
C MET A 1 15.00 13.81 -8.47
N SER A 2 15.89 14.55 -7.77
CA SER A 2 16.48 14.08 -6.49
C SER A 2 15.64 14.32 -5.21
N VAL A 3 14.72 15.30 -5.18
CA VAL A 3 14.04 15.71 -3.92
C VAL A 3 12.75 14.91 -3.66
N ARG A 4 12.10 14.40 -4.72
CA ARG A 4 10.82 13.68 -4.61
C ARG A 4 11.00 12.27 -4.02
N ASN A 5 12.09 11.57 -4.36
CA ASN A 5 12.38 10.26 -3.80
C ASN A 5 12.76 10.35 -2.31
N THR A 6 13.53 11.35 -1.89
CA THR A 6 13.94 11.52 -0.48
C THR A 6 12.78 11.86 0.45
N LEU A 7 11.83 12.71 0.01
CA LEU A 7 10.62 12.99 0.80
C LEU A 7 9.74 11.75 0.98
N PHE A 8 9.61 10.93 -0.08
CA PHE A 8 8.87 9.67 0.00
C PHE A 8 9.50 8.68 0.99
N HIS A 9 10.84 8.58 1.02
CA HIS A 9 11.54 7.74 1.98
C HIS A 9 11.26 8.15 3.44
N PHE A 10 11.29 9.44 3.76
CA PHE A 10 11.01 9.92 5.12
C PHE A 10 9.56 9.63 5.53
N GLN A 11 8.59 9.92 4.65
CA GLN A 11 7.17 9.66 4.91
C GLN A 11 6.86 8.16 5.03
N ALA A 12 7.53 7.32 4.25
CA ALA A 12 7.42 5.86 4.35
C ALA A 12 8.02 5.34 5.65
N SER A 13 9.18 5.86 6.08
CA SER A 13 9.79 5.51 7.36
C SER A 13 8.87 5.86 8.54
N GLU A 14 8.15 6.98 8.49
CA GLU A 14 7.19 7.32 9.54
C GLU A 14 6.07 6.27 9.67
N MET A 15 5.59 5.75 8.55
CA MET A 15 4.52 4.75 8.54
C MET A 15 5.04 3.37 8.95
N LEU A 16 6.18 2.95 8.40
CA LEU A 16 6.73 1.62 8.59
C LEU A 16 7.41 1.43 9.96
N LEU A 17 8.11 2.44 10.48
CA LEU A 17 8.83 2.34 11.74
C LEU A 17 8.00 2.78 12.95
N PHE A 18 7.19 3.83 12.81
CA PHE A 18 6.42 4.40 13.93
C PHE A 18 4.94 4.01 13.93
N ASN A 19 4.50 3.16 12.99
CA ASN A 19 3.10 2.71 12.86
C ASN A 19 2.10 3.90 12.82
N LYS A 20 2.53 5.02 12.23
CA LYS A 20 1.73 6.25 12.15
C LYS A 20 0.56 6.03 11.20
N LYS A 21 -0.66 6.13 11.74
CA LYS A 21 -1.88 6.15 10.93
C LYS A 21 -1.96 7.50 10.20
N ILE A 22 -2.22 7.43 8.91
CA ILE A 22 -2.41 8.62 8.06
C ILE A 22 -3.88 8.74 7.67
N THR A 23 -4.34 9.97 7.46
CA THR A 23 -5.69 10.27 6.98
C THR A 23 -5.83 10.00 5.48
N ALA A 24 -7.07 9.90 4.99
CA ALA A 24 -7.32 9.72 3.55
C ALA A 24 -6.74 10.88 2.72
N GLN A 25 -6.80 12.11 3.23
CA GLN A 25 -6.25 13.28 2.55
C GLN A 25 -4.72 13.22 2.49
N GLU A 26 -4.06 12.91 3.60
CA GLU A 26 -2.60 12.73 3.61
C GLU A 26 -2.15 11.57 2.72
N ALA A 27 -2.95 10.50 2.62
CA ALA A 27 -2.67 9.41 1.70
C ALA A 27 -2.78 9.85 0.22
N CYS A 28 -3.71 10.75 -0.09
CA CYS A 28 -3.83 11.38 -1.41
C CYS A 28 -2.61 12.25 -1.72
N ASP A 29 -2.20 13.10 -0.79
CA ASP A 29 -1.05 14.00 -0.96
C ASP A 29 0.27 13.22 -1.16
N ARG A 30 0.34 12.02 -0.57
CA ARG A 30 1.49 11.10 -0.69
C ARG A 30 1.41 10.17 -1.91
N ASN A 31 0.39 10.32 -2.77
CA ASN A 31 0.11 9.45 -3.92
C ASN A 31 -0.10 7.96 -3.56
N LEU A 32 -0.48 7.67 -2.31
CA LEU A 32 -0.87 6.32 -1.89
C LEU A 32 -2.32 6.04 -2.31
N VAL A 33 -3.15 7.08 -2.34
CA VAL A 33 -4.53 7.06 -2.84
C VAL A 33 -4.61 8.02 -4.03
N SER A 34 -5.36 7.66 -5.07
CA SER A 34 -5.50 8.50 -6.26
C SER A 34 -6.48 9.65 -6.07
N GLU A 35 -7.62 9.41 -5.40
CA GLU A 35 -8.67 10.39 -5.15
C GLU A 35 -9.40 10.04 -3.84
N VAL A 36 -9.84 11.06 -3.10
CA VAL A 36 -10.60 10.91 -1.85
C VAL A 36 -12.04 11.34 -2.10
N PHE A 37 -12.99 10.48 -1.72
CA PHE A 37 -14.41 10.76 -1.85
C PHE A 37 -15.09 10.78 -0.46
N PRO A 38 -16.10 11.64 -0.27
CA PRO A 38 -17.02 11.53 0.86
C PRO A 38 -17.76 10.18 0.87
N ASN A 39 -18.05 9.66 2.07
CA ASN A 39 -18.59 8.30 2.24
C ASN A 39 -19.97 8.11 1.59
N ASP A 40 -20.77 9.16 1.57
CA ASP A 40 -22.12 9.22 1.00
C ASP A 40 -22.14 9.09 -0.54
N VAL A 41 -21.05 9.48 -1.22
CA VAL A 41 -20.95 9.42 -2.69
C VAL A 41 -19.95 8.37 -3.19
N PHE A 42 -19.13 7.80 -2.30
CA PHE A 42 -18.04 6.90 -2.66
C PHE A 42 -18.48 5.75 -3.59
N GLN A 43 -19.57 5.06 -3.24
CA GLN A 43 -20.03 3.91 -4.02
C GLN A 43 -20.50 4.33 -5.42
N LYS A 44 -21.29 5.40 -5.51
CA LYS A 44 -21.84 5.88 -6.78
C LYS A 44 -20.75 6.38 -7.73
N GLU A 45 -19.80 7.16 -7.22
CA GLU A 45 -18.68 7.70 -8.01
C GLU A 45 -17.70 6.60 -8.45
N THR A 46 -17.41 5.65 -7.55
CA THR A 46 -16.53 4.51 -7.87
C THR A 46 -17.16 3.62 -8.93
N GLU A 47 -18.45 3.29 -8.81
CA GLU A 47 -19.18 2.50 -9.81
C GLU A 47 -19.22 3.23 -11.16
N ALA A 48 -19.55 4.53 -11.19
CA ALA A 48 -19.56 5.31 -12.41
C ALA A 48 -18.19 5.30 -13.13
N ARG A 49 -17.10 5.45 -12.37
CA ARG A 49 -15.74 5.43 -12.91
C ARG A 49 -15.30 4.04 -13.38
N VAL A 50 -15.66 2.98 -12.67
CA VAL A 50 -15.42 1.60 -13.13
C VAL A 50 -16.17 1.33 -14.43
N GLN A 51 -17.43 1.80 -14.56
CA GLN A 51 -18.20 1.67 -15.79
C GLN A 51 -17.60 2.46 -16.96
N GLN A 52 -17.01 3.64 -16.70
CA GLN A 52 -16.26 4.38 -17.72
C GLN A 52 -15.01 3.62 -18.16
N TYR A 53 -14.23 3.07 -17.23
CA TYR A 53 -13.04 2.28 -17.56
C TYR A 53 -13.37 0.98 -18.28
N ALA A 54 -14.51 0.35 -17.99
CA ALA A 54 -14.98 -0.85 -18.67
C ALA A 54 -15.30 -0.60 -20.16
N LYS A 55 -15.67 0.62 -20.54
CA LYS A 55 -15.94 1.03 -21.93
C LYS A 55 -14.67 1.25 -22.76
N LEU A 56 -13.52 1.40 -22.12
CA LEU A 56 -12.25 1.62 -22.82
C LEU A 56 -11.74 0.34 -23.51
N PRO A 57 -10.94 0.45 -24.58
CA PRO A 57 -10.38 -0.70 -25.28
C PRO A 57 -9.50 -1.55 -24.35
N LYS A 58 -9.98 -2.76 -24.02
CA LYS A 58 -9.36 -3.69 -23.06
C LYS A 58 -7.90 -4.01 -23.40
N ILE A 59 -7.62 -4.26 -24.67
CA ILE A 59 -6.27 -4.64 -25.14
C ILE A 59 -5.27 -3.48 -24.96
N SER A 60 -5.69 -2.25 -25.26
CA SER A 60 -4.84 -1.07 -25.08
C SER A 60 -4.55 -0.81 -23.61
N LEU A 61 -5.56 -0.91 -22.75
CA LEU A 61 -5.38 -0.77 -21.29
C LEU A 61 -4.44 -1.84 -20.72
N GLN A 62 -4.58 -3.09 -21.16
CA GLN A 62 -3.69 -4.18 -20.75
C GLN A 62 -2.25 -3.90 -21.17
N LYS A 63 -2.02 -3.49 -22.42
CA LYS A 63 -0.67 -3.15 -22.92
C LYS A 63 -0.06 -1.97 -22.16
N CYS A 64 -0.81 -0.89 -21.94
CA CYS A 64 -0.33 0.25 -21.15
C CYS A 64 0.05 -0.16 -19.72
N LYS A 65 -0.79 -0.98 -19.06
CA LYS A 65 -0.48 -1.49 -17.72
C LYS A 65 0.76 -2.37 -17.71
N LEU A 66 0.94 -3.23 -18.72
CA LEU A 66 2.11 -4.10 -18.84
C LEU A 66 3.39 -3.29 -18.97
N VAL A 67 3.44 -2.34 -19.90
CA VAL A 67 4.63 -1.50 -20.14
C VAL A 67 5.01 -0.70 -18.89
N SER A 68 4.04 -0.09 -18.20
CA SER A 68 4.33 0.63 -16.95
C SER A 68 4.81 -0.31 -15.85
N ARG A 69 4.27 -1.53 -15.75
CA ARG A 69 4.62 -2.48 -14.68
C ARG A 69 5.94 -3.20 -14.93
N GLU A 70 6.29 -3.46 -16.19
CA GLU A 70 7.46 -4.25 -16.58
C GLU A 70 8.76 -3.64 -16.07
N LEU A 71 8.88 -2.31 -16.11
CA LEU A 71 10.05 -1.57 -15.61
C LEU A 71 10.33 -1.77 -14.12
N GLU A 72 9.29 -2.00 -13.31
CA GLU A 72 9.41 -2.12 -11.86
C GLU A 72 9.25 -3.57 -11.37
N LYS A 73 8.77 -4.46 -12.24
CA LYS A 73 8.37 -5.83 -11.90
C LYS A 73 9.52 -6.60 -11.26
N ASP A 74 10.69 -6.60 -11.88
CA ASP A 74 11.85 -7.35 -11.38
C ASP A 74 12.36 -6.81 -10.05
N LYS A 75 12.37 -5.48 -9.90
CA LYS A 75 12.72 -4.83 -8.63
C LYS A 75 11.75 -5.21 -7.52
N LEU A 76 10.45 -5.21 -7.81
CA LEU A 76 9.42 -5.63 -6.84
C LEU A 76 9.59 -7.10 -6.42
N TYR A 77 9.91 -8.00 -7.35
CA TYR A 77 10.17 -9.41 -7.00
C TYR A 77 11.41 -9.57 -6.13
N GLN A 78 12.49 -8.86 -6.44
CA GLN A 78 13.71 -8.88 -5.65
C GLN A 78 13.48 -8.37 -4.22
N VAL A 79 12.82 -7.21 -4.08
CA VAL A 79 12.51 -6.62 -2.77
C VAL A 79 11.57 -7.54 -1.98
N ASN A 80 10.50 -8.05 -2.59
CA ASN A 80 9.57 -8.96 -1.92
C ASN A 80 10.29 -10.23 -1.42
N LYS A 81 11.18 -10.82 -2.22
CA LYS A 81 11.96 -11.99 -1.80
C LYS A 81 12.86 -11.66 -0.60
N HIS A 82 13.50 -10.50 -0.62
CA HIS A 82 14.35 -10.04 0.48
C HIS A 82 13.56 -9.80 1.77
N GLU A 83 12.42 -9.11 1.67
CA GLU A 83 11.50 -8.88 2.78
C GLU A 83 11.00 -10.19 3.40
N CYS A 84 10.63 -11.17 2.57
CA CYS A 84 10.20 -12.50 3.05
C CYS A 84 11.31 -13.21 3.85
N VAL A 85 12.56 -13.14 3.41
CA VAL A 85 13.68 -13.77 4.14
C VAL A 85 13.85 -13.14 5.52
N ILE A 86 13.88 -11.81 5.60
CA ILE A 86 14.01 -11.09 6.88
C ILE A 86 12.81 -11.36 7.78
N LEU A 87 11.59 -11.44 7.22
CA LEU A 87 10.38 -11.77 7.97
C LEU A 87 10.45 -13.18 8.54
N MET A 88 10.94 -14.18 7.79
CA MET A 88 11.08 -15.55 8.30
C MET A 88 12.11 -15.65 9.42
N GLU A 89 13.19 -14.87 9.36
CA GLU A 89 14.19 -14.77 10.44
C GLU A 89 13.59 -14.13 11.69
N ARG A 90 12.89 -12.99 11.55
CA ARG A 90 12.31 -12.27 12.69
C ARG A 90 11.08 -12.95 13.29
N TRP A 91 10.28 -13.68 12.50
CA TRP A 91 9.10 -14.39 13.02
C TRP A 91 9.46 -15.47 14.05
N GLN A 92 10.66 -16.07 13.93
CA GLN A 92 11.16 -17.06 14.89
C GLN A 92 11.73 -16.44 16.17
N SER A 93 11.84 -15.11 16.24
CA SER A 93 12.36 -14.43 17.43
C SER A 93 11.31 -14.30 18.53
N ASP A 94 11.76 -14.43 19.78
CA ASP A 94 10.90 -14.29 20.97
C ASP A 94 10.30 -12.88 21.07
N GLU A 95 11.01 -11.85 20.61
CA GLU A 95 10.49 -10.48 20.53
C GLU A 95 9.24 -10.39 19.65
N CYS A 96 9.25 -11.07 18.49
CA CYS A 96 8.13 -11.07 17.56
C CYS A 96 6.96 -11.87 18.10
N MET A 97 7.19 -13.05 18.68
CA MET A 97 6.14 -13.86 19.30
C MET A 97 5.46 -13.13 20.46
N ASN A 98 6.23 -12.44 21.31
CA ASN A 98 5.68 -11.65 22.42
C ASN A 98 4.87 -10.43 21.93
N ALA A 99 5.34 -9.74 20.89
CA ALA A 99 4.59 -8.62 20.28
C ALA A 99 3.29 -9.10 19.63
N ILE A 100 3.31 -10.25 18.94
CA ILE A 100 2.12 -10.87 18.33
C ILE A 100 1.12 -11.27 19.43
N MET A 101 1.56 -11.94 20.49
CA MET A 101 0.70 -12.30 21.63
C MET A 101 0.08 -11.05 22.28
N GLY A 102 0.87 -9.99 22.53
CA GLY A 102 0.35 -8.72 23.07
C GLY A 102 -0.66 -8.02 22.14
N PHE A 103 -0.48 -8.13 20.82
CA PHE A 103 -1.43 -7.61 19.85
C PHE A 103 -2.75 -8.39 19.82
N PHE A 104 -2.71 -9.72 19.91
CA PHE A 104 -3.93 -10.54 19.98
C PHE A 104 -4.68 -10.34 21.30
N SER A 105 -3.97 -10.26 22.43
CA SER A 105 -4.59 -10.00 23.74
C SER A 105 -5.24 -8.61 23.82
N SER A 106 -4.64 -7.58 23.20
CA SER A 106 -5.20 -6.22 23.20
C SER A 106 -6.38 -6.04 22.25
N LYS A 107 -6.44 -6.79 21.14
CA LYS A 107 -7.59 -6.79 20.21
C LYS A 107 -8.76 -7.65 20.66
N GLY A 108 -8.52 -8.69 21.46
CA GLY A 108 -9.58 -9.51 22.06
C GLY A 108 -10.44 -8.79 23.10
N SER A 109 -10.02 -7.62 23.59
CA SER A 109 -10.76 -6.83 24.59
C SER A 109 -11.70 -5.77 23.98
N LYS A 110 -11.84 -5.72 22.64
CA LYS A 110 -12.79 -4.85 21.91
C LYS A 110 -13.65 -5.65 20.92
N LEU A 111 -14.08 -6.84 21.32
CA LEU A 111 -15.19 -7.57 20.72
C LEU A 111 -16.37 -7.55 21.68
#